data_AF-A0A9E3QRG5-F1
#
_entry.id   AF-A0A9E3QRG5-F1
#
_cell.length_a   1.000
_cell.length_b   1.000
_cell.length_c   1.000
_cell.angle_alpha   90.00
_cell.angle_beta   90.00
_cell.angle_gamma   90.00
#
_symmetry.space_group_name_H-M   'P 1'
#
loop_
_entity.id
_entity.type
_entity.pdbx_description
1 polymer ?
#
loop_
_entity_poly.entity_id
_entity_poly.type
_entity_poly.pdbx_seq_one_letter_code
_entity_poly.pdbx_strand_id
1 'polypeptide(L)' 'MLYCKARFSEFKGTPFFNSQLPHGKVLAVLQHLADGRGVRQTARLVGVNQDTVTRLSLLAGEHA' A
#
# COMPACT_ATOMS: atom_id res chain seq x y z
N MET A 1 8.88 14.99 33.31
CA MET A 1 8.67 13.66 32.69
C MET A 1 7.92 13.88 31.37
N LEU A 2 8.63 14.19 30.29
CA LEU A 2 8.01 14.36 28.97
C LEU A 2 7.94 12.98 28.32
N TYR A 3 6.77 12.34 28.42
CA TYR A 3 6.52 11.13 27.63
C TYR A 3 6.19 11.58 26.20
N CYS A 4 7.08 11.34 25.25
CA CYS A 4 6.75 11.51 23.83
C CYS A 4 5.84 10.33 23.42
N LYS A 5 4.51 10.54 23.33
CA LYS A 5 3.54 9.60 22.72
C LYS A 5 3.67 9.48 21.20
N ALA A 6 4.77 9.94 20.62
CA ALA A 6 4.98 9.86 19.20
C ALA A 6 5.40 8.43 18.85
N ARG A 7 4.42 7.55 18.63
CA ARG A 7 4.63 6.33 17.84
C ARG A 7 4.93 6.78 16.40
N PHE A 8 6.17 7.18 16.17
CA PHE A 8 6.76 7.27 14.85
C PHE A 8 6.88 5.83 14.35
N SER A 9 5.98 5.48 13.44
CA SER A 9 6.21 4.34 12.56
C SER A 9 6.59 4.98 11.24
N GLU A 10 7.78 4.69 10.73
CA GLU A 10 8.29 5.24 9.47
C GLU A 10 7.35 4.94 8.28
N PHE A 11 6.49 3.92 8.43
CA PHE A 11 5.47 3.55 7.46
C PHE A 11 4.10 4.19 7.72
N LYS A 12 3.91 4.99 8.76
CA LYS A 12 2.61 5.60 9.09
C LYS A 12 2.20 6.56 7.97
N GLY A 13 1.10 6.26 7.28
CA GLY A 13 0.67 6.98 6.07
C GLY A 13 1.13 6.33 4.76
N THR A 14 1.98 5.31 4.80
CA THR A 14 2.35 4.54 3.62
C THR A 14 1.40 3.34 3.42
N PRO A 15 1.27 2.85 2.18
CA PRO A 15 0.55 1.61 1.86
C PRO A 15 1.02 0.37 2.66
N PHE A 16 2.20 0.42 3.28
CA PHE A 16 2.76 -0.64 4.12
C PHE A 16 2.21 -0.63 5.56
N PHE A 17 1.58 0.46 6.01
CA PHE A 17 1.02 0.54 7.35
C PHE A 17 -0.13 -0.44 7.52
N ASN A 18 0.02 -1.40 8.44
CA ASN A 18 -1.02 -2.37 8.78
C ASN A 18 -1.37 -3.36 7.64
N SER A 19 -0.46 -3.58 6.70
CA SER A 19 -0.59 -4.64 5.70
C SER A 19 0.12 -5.89 6.23
N GLN A 20 -0.61 -7.02 6.36
CA GLN A 20 0.02 -8.34 6.56
C GLN A 20 0.74 -8.83 5.29
N LEU A 21 0.85 -7.96 4.29
CA LEU A 21 1.36 -8.26 2.97
C LEU A 21 2.88 -8.08 2.98
N PRO A 22 3.64 -9.06 2.44
CA PRO A 22 5.08 -8.88 2.28
C PRO A 22 5.36 -7.66 1.40
N HIS A 23 6.37 -6.87 1.78
CA HIS A 23 6.72 -5.60 1.12
C HIS A 23 6.87 -5.72 -0.41
N GLY A 24 7.40 -6.85 -0.90
CA GLY A 24 7.55 -7.11 -2.33
C GLY A 24 6.22 -7.11 -3.10
N LYS A 25 5.13 -7.58 -2.49
CA LYS A 25 3.80 -7.55 -3.12
C LYS A 25 3.22 -6.15 -3.18
N VAL A 26 3.45 -5.32 -2.16
CA VAL A 26 3.02 -3.91 -2.17
C VAL A 26 3.73 -3.15 -3.29
N LEU A 27 5.05 -3.34 -3.43
CA LEU A 27 5.81 -2.76 -4.54
C LEU A 27 5.29 -3.22 -5.90
N ALA A 28 5.01 -4.52 -6.07
CA ALA A 28 4.46 -5.05 -7.32
C ALA A 28 3.10 -4.45 -7.65
N VAL A 29 2.22 -4.26 -6.64
CA VAL A 29 0.93 -3.58 -6.84
C VAL A 29 1.14 -2.14 -7.30
N LEU A 30 2.01 -1.38 -6.63
CA LEU A 30 2.28 0.02 -6.98
C LEU A 30 2.89 0.17 -8.37
N GLN A 31 3.83 -0.70 -8.76
CA GLN A 31 4.38 -0.72 -10.11
C GLN A 31 3.32 -0.97 -11.16
N HIS A 32 2.46 -1.97 -10.96
CA HIS A 32 1.38 -2.25 -11.90
C HIS A 32 0.36 -1.10 -12.02
N LEU A 33 0.08 -0.40 -10.92
CA LEU A 33 -0.77 0.79 -10.96
C LEU A 33 -0.08 1.95 -11.71
N ALA A 34 1.23 2.15 -11.51
CA ALA A 34 2.01 3.15 -12.25
C ALA A 34 2.09 2.85 -13.76
N ASP A 35 2.12 1.57 -14.15
CA ASP A 35 2.03 1.11 -15.54
C ASP A 35 0.62 1.33 -16.15
N GLY A 36 -0.35 1.82 -15.37
CA GLY A 36 -1.73 2.04 -15.81
C GLY A 36 -2.60 0.77 -15.83
N ARG A 37 -2.20 -0.31 -15.16
CA ARG A 37 -3.00 -1.54 -15.10
C ARG A 37 -4.20 -1.37 -14.17
N GLY A 38 -5.33 -1.96 -14.56
CA GLY A 38 -6.54 -1.91 -13.76
C GLY A 38 -6.44 -2.71 -12.45
N VAL A 39 -7.14 -2.24 -11.42
CA VAL A 39 -7.19 -2.84 -10.06
C VAL A 39 -7.38 -4.35 -10.07
N ARG A 40 -8.36 -4.86 -10.84
CA ARG A 40 -8.69 -6.28 -10.92
C ARG A 40 -7.59 -7.11 -11.60
N GLN A 41 -6.91 -6.54 -12.58
CA GLN A 41 -5.81 -7.19 -13.27
C GLN A 41 -4.61 -7.32 -12.33
N THR A 42 -4.27 -6.23 -11.64
CA THR A 42 -3.19 -6.18 -10.65
C THR A 42 -3.43 -7.16 -9.50
N ALA A 43 -4.67 -7.25 -9.00
CA ALA A 43 -5.06 -8.21 -7.98
C ALA A 43 -4.79 -9.67 -8.39
N ARG A 44 -5.13 -10.04 -9.63
CA ARG A 44 -4.87 -11.39 -10.19
C ARG A 44 -3.38 -11.66 -10.38
N LEU A 45 -2.62 -10.68 -10.88
CA LEU A 45 -1.19 -10.83 -11.14
C LEU A 45 -0.36 -10.98 -9.86
N VAL A 46 -0.67 -10.19 -8.82
CA VAL A 46 0.08 -10.20 -7.55
C VAL A 46 -0.48 -11.24 -6.56
N GLY A 47 -1.67 -11.78 -6.84
CA GLY A 47 -2.35 -12.75 -5.97
C GLY A 47 -2.75 -12.11 -4.64
N VAL A 48 -3.48 -11.00 -4.73
CA VAL A 48 -4.01 -10.23 -3.58
C VAL A 48 -5.48 -9.91 -3.82
N ASN A 49 -6.20 -9.53 -2.76
CA ASN A 49 -7.59 -9.08 -2.91
C ASN A 49 -7.63 -7.73 -3.63
N GLN A 50 -8.61 -7.55 -4.53
CA GLN A 50 -8.89 -6.28 -5.21
C GLN A 50 -9.10 -5.13 -4.21
N ASP A 51 -9.73 -5.39 -3.05
CA ASP A 51 -9.95 -4.35 -2.03
C ASP A 51 -8.63 -3.84 -1.46
N THR A 52 -7.63 -4.73 -1.37
CA THR A 52 -6.27 -4.35 -0.98
C THR A 52 -5.64 -3.48 -2.05
N VAL A 53 -5.77 -3.82 -3.33
CA VAL A 53 -5.25 -3.00 -4.43
C VAL A 53 -5.91 -1.62 -4.45
N THR A 54 -7.22 -1.53 -4.27
CA THR A 54 -7.95 -0.26 -4.18
C THR A 54 -7.46 0.59 -3.02
N ARG A 55 -7.30 0.01 -1.82
CA ARG A 55 -6.78 0.73 -0.65
C ARG A 55 -5.35 1.25 -0.90
N LEU A 56 -4.48 0.43 -1.48
CA LEU A 56 -3.11 0.84 -1.81
C LEU A 56 -3.09 1.94 -2.88
N SER A 57 -3.99 1.88 -3.86
CA SER A 57 -4.15 2.90 -4.90
C SER A 57 -4.61 4.24 -4.32
N LEU A 58 -5.54 4.23 -3.37
CA LEU A 58 -6.00 5.45 -2.68
C LEU A 58 -4.87 6.08 -1.86
N LEU A 59 -4.18 5.27 -1.05
CA LEU A 59 -3.03 5.74 -0.25
C LEU A 59 -1.88 6.26 -1.11
N ALA A 60 -1.67 5.68 -2.30
CA ALA A 60 -0.68 6.17 -3.25
C ALA A 60 -1.11 7.48 -3.94
N GLY A 61 -2.40 7.62 -4.24
CA GLY A 61 -2.97 8.83 -4.85
C GLY A 61 -3.09 10.01 -3.90
N GLU A 62 -3.30 9.79 -2.59
CA GLU A 62 -3.30 10.85 -1.57
C GLU A 62 -1.91 11.42 -1.28
N HIS A 63 -0.84 10.77 -1.76
CA HIS A 63 0.54 11.26 -1.67
C HIS A 63 1.11 11.78 -3.02
N ALA A 64 0.25 11.99 -4.02
CA ALA A 64 0.63 12.56 -5.32
C ALA A 64 0.70 14.09 -5.30
#